data_AF-A0AAV8WCC0-F1
#
_entry.id   AF-A0AAV8WCC0-F1
#
_cell.length_a   1.000
_cell.length_b   1.000
_cell.length_c   1.000
_cell.angle_alpha   90.00
_cell.angle_beta   90.00
_cell.angle_gamma   90.00
#
_symmetry.space_group_name_H-M   'P 1'
#
loop_
_entity.id
_entity.type
_entity.pdbx_description
1 polymer ?
#
loop_
_entity_poly.entity_id
_entity_poly.type
_entity_poly.pdbx_seq_one_letter_code
_entity_poly.pdbx_strand_id
1 'polypeptide(L)'
;MVLSERQRIEILILLGCGDKIRSQAEVCALFNAKYPENQISQGTVSKILHKFEEHALELLENPHTSTVSLARNHSNYNSRIFKTRKISPR
;
A
#
# COMPACT_ATOMS: atom_id res chain seq x y z
N MET A 1 -13.12 -14.75 -0.40
CA MET A 1 -12.95 -14.14 -1.73
C MET A 1 -11.47 -14.10 -2.08
N VAL A 2 -11.07 -14.58 -3.25
CA VAL A 2 -9.67 -14.54 -3.70
C VAL A 2 -9.52 -13.40 -4.70
N LEU A 3 -8.73 -12.39 -4.37
CA LEU A 3 -8.37 -11.32 -5.30
C LEU A 3 -7.28 -11.81 -6.25
N SER A 4 -7.46 -11.52 -7.54
CA SER A 4 -6.43 -11.75 -8.55
C SER A 4 -5.21 -10.86 -8.30
N GLU A 5 -4.06 -11.25 -8.84
CA GLU A 5 -2.84 -10.45 -8.74
C GLU A 5 -3.04 -9.04 -9.32
N ARG A 6 -3.71 -8.95 -10.48
CA ARG A 6 -4.08 -7.68 -11.11
C ARG A 6 -4.90 -6.78 -10.17
N GLN A 7 -5.87 -7.36 -9.45
CA GLN A 7 -6.68 -6.60 -8.49
C GLN A 7 -5.86 -6.13 -7.29
N ARG A 8 -4.89 -6.92 -6.81
CA ARG A 8 -3.99 -6.52 -5.72
C ARG A 8 -3.06 -5.38 -6.14
N ILE A 9 -2.50 -5.46 -7.36
CA ILE A 9 -1.69 -4.38 -7.94
C ILE A 9 -2.53 -3.12 -8.08
N GLU A 10 -3.77 -3.24 -8.56
CA GLU A 10 -4.66 -2.09 -8.69
C GLU A 10 -4.97 -1.42 -7.35
N ILE A 11 -5.17 -2.20 -6.27
CA ILE A 11 -5.33 -1.67 -4.91
C ILE A 11 -4.09 -0.88 -4.48
N LEU A 12 -2.88 -1.37 -4.77
CA LEU A 12 -1.63 -0.66 -4.48
C LEU A 12 -1.49 0.64 -5.28
N ILE A 13 -1.87 0.63 -6.57
CA ILE A 13 -1.90 1.84 -7.41
C ILE A 13 -2.91 2.85 -6.86
N LEU A 14 -4.08 2.40 -6.40
CA LEU A 14 -5.08 3.30 -5.82
C LEU A 14 -4.62 3.93 -4.50
N LEU A 15 -3.87 3.18 -3.68
CA LEU A 15 -3.26 3.67 -2.44
C LEU A 15 -2.26 4.81 -2.70
N GLY A 16 -1.39 4.64 -3.70
CA GLY A 16 -0.40 5.63 -4.12
C GLY A 16 -0.45 5.89 -5.62
N CYS A 17 -1.22 6.90 -6.03
CA CYS A 17 -1.32 7.29 -7.44
C CYS A 17 -0.79 8.72 -7.63
N GLY A 18 0.38 8.85 -8.27
CA GLY A 18 1.08 10.13 -8.40
C GLY A 18 1.45 10.69 -7.02
N ASP A 19 1.13 11.97 -6.77
CA ASP A 19 1.38 12.63 -5.49
C ASP A 19 0.27 12.41 -4.44
N LYS A 20 -0.80 11.69 -4.81
CA LYS A 20 -1.96 11.45 -3.94
C LYS A 20 -1.82 10.15 -3.18
N ILE A 21 -1.79 10.26 -1.87
CA ILE A 21 -1.96 9.15 -0.94
C ILE A 21 -3.42 9.11 -0.54
N ARG A 22 -4.11 8.00 -0.85
CA ARG A 22 -5.50 7.78 -0.45
C ARG A 22 -5.59 7.00 0.85
N SER A 23 -6.62 7.26 1.63
CA SER A 23 -6.96 6.42 2.77
C SER A 23 -7.49 5.06 2.32
N GLN A 24 -7.40 4.05 3.20
CA GLN A 24 -7.94 2.71 2.92
C GLN A 24 -9.46 2.74 2.65
N ALA A 25 -10.18 3.68 3.28
CA ALA A 25 -11.62 3.87 3.08
C ALA A 25 -11.94 4.32 1.65
N GLU A 26 -11.19 5.30 1.14
CA GLU A 26 -11.36 5.79 -0.24
C GLU A 26 -10.99 4.72 -1.26
N VAL A 27 -9.90 3.98 -1.03
CA VAL A 27 -9.50 2.87 -1.91
C VAL A 27 -10.58 1.80 -1.95
N CYS A 28 -11.14 1.45 -0.79
CA CYS A 28 -12.25 0.51 -0.69
C CYS A 28 -13.45 1.00 -1.50
N ALA A 29 -13.85 2.27 -1.34
CA ALA A 29 -14.97 2.85 -2.07
C ALA A 29 -14.74 2.84 -3.59
N LEU A 30 -13.55 3.26 -4.05
CA LEU A 30 -13.21 3.29 -5.48
C LEU A 30 -13.14 1.90 -6.10
N PHE A 31 -12.51 0.95 -5.40
CA PHE A 31 -12.42 -0.44 -5.88
C PHE A 31 -13.80 -1.07 -5.95
N ASN A 32 -14.61 -0.88 -4.92
CA ASN A 32 -15.97 -1.42 -4.83
C ASN A 32 -16.93 -0.80 -5.84
N ALA A 33 -16.74 0.47 -6.19
CA ALA A 33 -17.49 1.11 -7.26
C ALA A 33 -17.15 0.53 -8.64
N LYS A 34 -15.89 0.09 -8.83
CA LYS A 34 -15.42 -0.54 -10.07
C LYS A 34 -15.79 -2.02 -10.18
N TYR A 35 -15.82 -2.74 -9.05
CA TYR A 35 -16.08 -4.18 -8.96
C TYR A 35 -17.27 -4.47 -8.02
N PRO A 36 -18.51 -4.15 -8.43
CA PRO A 36 -19.69 -4.33 -7.58
C PRO A 36 -19.91 -5.79 -7.16
N GLU A 37 -19.60 -6.75 -8.04
CA GLU A 37 -19.67 -8.19 -7.75
C GLU A 37 -18.63 -8.68 -6.73
N ASN A 38 -17.54 -7.92 -6.57
CA ASN A 38 -16.31 -8.37 -5.92
C ASN A 38 -15.84 -7.34 -4.88
N GLN A 39 -16.71 -7.08 -3.91
CA GLN A 39 -16.47 -6.09 -2.85
C GLN A 39 -15.33 -6.50 -1.92
N ILE A 40 -14.49 -5.54 -1.58
CA ILE A 40 -13.44 -5.66 -0.57
C ILE A 40 -13.78 -4.83 0.66
N SER A 41 -13.11 -5.12 1.77
CA SER A 41 -13.17 -4.32 2.99
C SER A 41 -11.84 -3.57 3.19
N GLN A 42 -11.84 -2.57 4.07
CA GLN A 42 -10.62 -1.87 4.48
C GLN A 42 -9.57 -2.83 5.05
N GLY A 43 -9.99 -3.87 5.78
CA GLY A 43 -9.08 -4.90 6.29
C GLY A 43 -8.36 -5.68 5.19
N THR A 44 -9.01 -5.90 4.04
CA THR A 44 -8.37 -6.50 2.86
C THR A 44 -7.30 -5.56 2.28
N VAL A 45 -7.60 -4.27 2.18
CA VAL A 45 -6.65 -3.25 1.73
C VAL A 45 -5.45 -3.20 2.67
N SER A 46 -5.67 -3.20 3.99
CA SER A 46 -4.61 -3.19 5.00
C SER A 46 -3.71 -4.42 4.91
N LYS A 47 -4.27 -5.62 4.68
CA LYS A 47 -3.48 -6.85 4.53
C LYS A 47 -2.60 -6.83 3.27
N ILE A 48 -3.11 -6.27 2.17
CA ILE A 48 -2.35 -6.14 0.93
C ILE A 48 -1.20 -5.15 1.10
N LEU A 49 -1.46 -4.00 1.73
CA LEU A 49 -0.45 -3.01 2.03
C LEU A 49 0.64 -3.58 2.94
N HIS A 50 0.26 -4.24 4.04
CA HIS A 50 1.22 -4.84 4.97
C HIS A 50 2.15 -5.84 4.28
N LYS A 51 1.60 -6.75 3.47
CA LYS A 51 2.41 -7.72 2.72
C LYS A 51 3.39 -7.05 1.75
N PHE A 52 2.96 -5.97 1.10
CA PHE A 52 3.84 -5.21 0.23
C PHE A 52 4.97 -4.54 1.01
N GLU A 53 4.66 -3.94 2.17
CA GLU A 53 5.65 -3.31 3.04
C GLU A 53 6.66 -4.32 3.61
N GLU A 54 6.20 -5.51 4.03
CA GLU A 54 7.09 -6.59 4.49
C GLU A 54 8.09 -7.01 3.41
N HIS A 55 7.63 -7.26 2.19
CA HIS A 55 8.52 -7.62 1.08
C HIS A 55 9.45 -6.47 0.67
N ALA A 56 8.97 -5.22 0.74
CA ALA A 56 9.82 -4.07 0.45
C ALA A 56 10.93 -3.89 1.50
N LEU A 57 10.66 -4.18 2.77
CA LEU A 57 11.63 -4.16 3.85
C LEU A 57 12.65 -5.30 3.74
N GLU A 58 12.19 -6.51 3.40
CA GLU A 58 13.06 -7.67 3.18
C GLU A 58 14.11 -7.42 2.07
N LEU A 59 13.70 -6.74 0.99
CA LEU A 59 14.62 -6.33 -0.09
C LEU A 59 15.64 -5.26 0.36
N LEU A 60 15.31 -4.47 1.38
CA LEU A 60 16.21 -3.45 1.92
C LEU A 60 17.30 -4.05 2.83
N GLU A 61 16.97 -5.12 3.55
CA GLU A 61 17.90 -5.83 4.44
C GLU A 61 18.87 -6.75 3.69
N ASN A 62 18.49 -7.25 2.51
CA ASN A 62 19.33 -8.12 1.67
C ASN A 62 19.54 -7.54 0.26
N PRO A 63 20.51 -6.64 0.05
CA PRO A 63 20.68 -5.93 -1.22
C PRO A 63 21.17 -6.80 -2.40
N HIS A 64 21.59 -8.05 -2.16
CA HIS A 64 22.13 -8.92 -3.21
C HIS A 64 21.06 -9.52 -4.15
N THR A 65 19.77 -9.41 -3.80
CA THR A 65 18.63 -9.75 -4.68
C THR A 65 18.06 -8.52 -5.41
N SER A 66 18.60 -7.32 -5.14
CA SER A 66 18.06 -6.03 -5.59
C SER A 66 18.57 -5.59 -6.96
N THR A 67 18.53 -6.44 -7.97
CA THR A 67 18.63 -5.99 -9.36
C THR A 67 17.23 -5.86 -9.95
N VAL A 68 16.55 -4.73 -9.70
CA VAL A 68 15.57 -4.04 -10.58
C VAL A 68 14.86 -2.93 -9.78
N SER A 69 15.37 -1.71 -9.93
CA SER A 69 14.58 -0.47 -10.14
C SER A 69 13.53 0.00 -9.11
N LEU A 70 13.94 0.35 -7.88
CA LEU A 70 13.20 1.36 -7.08
C LEU A 70 14.07 2.47 -6.47
N ALA A 71 15.33 2.58 -6.92
CA ALA A 71 16.21 3.68 -6.57
C ALA A 71 15.80 4.97 -7.30
N ARG A 72 14.77 5.69 -6.80
CA ARG A 72 14.66 7.15 -7.00
C ARG A 72 13.66 7.92 -6.13
N ASN A 73 12.72 7.30 -5.41
CA ASN A 73 11.66 8.07 -4.72
C ASN A 73 11.58 7.88 -3.19
N HIS A 74 12.69 7.51 -2.55
CA HIS A 74 12.70 7.19 -1.10
C HIS A 74 12.63 8.39 -0.13
N SER A 75 12.80 9.65 -0.58
CA SER A 75 12.85 10.77 0.37
C SER A 75 11.48 11.28 0.84
N ASN A 76 10.40 11.05 0.08
CA ASN A 76 9.09 11.62 0.41
C ASN A 76 8.12 10.66 1.13
N TYR A 77 8.22 9.35 0.90
CA TYR A 77 7.26 8.38 1.47
C TYR A 77 7.41 8.22 3.00
N ASN A 78 8.66 8.15 3.50
CA ASN A 78 8.94 7.96 4.92
C ASN A 78 8.62 9.18 5.81
N SER A 79 8.58 10.40 5.26
CA SER A 79 8.31 11.60 6.07
C SER A 79 6.84 11.75 6.52
N ARG A 80 5.90 11.03 5.86
CA ARG A 80 4.45 11.15 6.15
C ARG A 80 3.88 9.97 6.92
N ILE A 81 4.39 8.75 6.74
CA ILE A 81 3.88 7.56 7.44
C ILE A 81 4.23 7.57 8.95
N PHE A 82 5.40 8.10 9.33
CA PHE A 82 5.80 8.17 10.75
C PHE A 82 5.24 9.36 11.53
N LYS A 83 4.56 10.33 10.88
CA LYS A 83 3.98 11.50 11.57
C LYS A 83 2.65 11.22 12.26
N THR A 84 2.01 10.08 12.04
CA THR A 84 0.72 9.73 12.67
C THR A 84 0.82 8.88 13.94
N ARG A 85 2.03 8.49 14.38
CA ARG A 85 2.25 7.94 15.73
C ARG A 85 2.71 9.04 16.69
N LYS A 86 1.88 10.07 16.92
CA LYS A 86 1.97 10.80 18.20
C LYS A 86 1.22 10.00 19.24
N ILE A 87 2.00 9.27 20.04
CA ILE A 87 1.61 8.67 21.30
C ILE A 87 0.95 9.78 22.14
N SER A 88 -0.31 9.60 22.53
CA SER A 88 -0.96 10.48 23.50
C SER A 88 -0.43 10.10 24.89
N PRO A 89 0.22 11.00 25.65
CA PRO A 89 0.50 10.75 27.04
C PRO A 89 -0.77 10.97 27.86
N ARG A 90 -1.07 10.04 28.77
CA ARG A 90 -1.87 10.29 29.97
C ARG A 90 -1.00 9.98 31.17
#